data_AF-A0A7G9P3A0-F1
#
_entry.id   AF-A0A7G9P3A0-F1
#
_cell.length_a   1.000
_cell.length_b   1.000
_cell.length_c   1.000
_cell.angle_alpha   90.00
_cell.angle_beta   90.00
_cell.angle_gamma   90.00
#
_symmetry.space_group_name_H-M   'P 1'
#
loop_
_entity.id
_entity.type
_entity.pdbx_description
1 polymer ?
#
loop_
_entity_poly.entity_id
_entity_poly.type
_entity_poly.pdbx_seq_one_letter_code
_entity_poly.pdbx_strand_id
1 'polypeptide(L)'
;MSEMLSTTEQAALRFCESHHWHEAIWLATAYQWHPTSKMPPVLGLVFADGRKGIEIFRTWTDAVGNVDENDDLRVAIIEGDMPGQTAGYTVRLSPSLNEYLDEDDTDRRFVGRVVRMHPQFGNPEAPDMLARFKQEYQRHGEFMLPPVVQRDDGELYMDVHHGIIKRELVLRHVSDISDDEPDMLSLRECDDEKIIRRAAASIDTWTADENSAEA
;
A
#
# COMPACT_ATOMS: atom_id res chain seq x y z
N MET A 1 -25.28 21.93 17.64
CA MET A 1 -24.65 22.30 16.37
C MET A 1 -23.80 21.11 15.97
N SER A 2 -24.12 20.44 14.86
CA SER A 2 -23.26 19.39 14.33
C SER A 2 -22.02 20.09 13.76
N GLU A 3 -20.85 19.85 14.34
CA GLU A 3 -19.60 20.26 13.70
C GLU A 3 -19.52 19.59 12.32
N MET A 4 -19.21 20.40 11.31
CA MET A 4 -18.96 19.93 9.96
C MET A 4 -17.52 19.42 9.94
N LEU A 5 -17.32 18.14 9.63
CA LEU A 5 -15.98 17.54 9.53
C LEU A 5 -15.18 18.26 8.44
N SER A 6 -13.89 18.47 8.69
CA SER A 6 -12.96 19.03 7.71
C SER A 6 -12.81 18.12 6.48
N THR A 7 -12.35 18.64 5.34
CA THR A 7 -12.12 17.86 4.12
C THR A 7 -11.12 16.72 4.34
N THR A 8 -10.09 16.94 5.17
CA THR A 8 -9.10 15.92 5.55
C THR A 8 -9.72 14.81 6.39
N GLU A 9 -10.58 15.14 7.36
CA GLU A 9 -11.30 14.14 8.14
C GLU A 9 -12.25 13.32 7.24
N GLN A 10 -12.92 13.98 6.28
CA GLN A 10 -13.75 13.28 5.30
C GLN A 10 -12.94 12.35 4.39
N ALA A 11 -11.77 12.79 3.91
CA ALA A 11 -10.87 11.96 3.09
C ALA A 11 -10.24 10.82 3.91
N ALA A 12 -9.82 11.07 5.15
CA ALA A 12 -9.32 10.06 6.08
C ALA A 12 -10.39 9.00 6.37
N LEU A 13 -11.62 9.43 6.68
CA LEU A 13 -12.75 8.54 6.89
C LEU A 13 -13.03 7.67 5.64
N ARG A 14 -13.00 8.30 4.47
CA ARG A 14 -13.29 7.69 3.17
C ARG A 14 -12.23 6.67 2.75
N PHE A 15 -10.95 7.02 2.85
CA PHE A 15 -9.87 6.18 2.32
C PHE A 15 -9.28 5.23 3.35
N CYS A 16 -9.13 5.68 4.60
CA CYS A 16 -8.33 4.98 5.60
C CYS A 16 -9.13 4.44 6.79
N GLU A 17 -10.27 5.03 7.20
CA GLU A 17 -11.01 4.58 8.39
C GLU A 17 -12.21 3.67 8.12
N SER A 18 -12.39 3.18 6.89
CA SER A 18 -13.46 2.22 6.62
C SER A 18 -13.29 0.95 7.49
N HIS A 19 -14.38 0.46 8.08
CA HIS A 19 -14.38 -0.78 8.88
C HIS A 19 -13.81 -1.98 8.11
N HIS A 20 -13.93 -1.97 6.78
CA HIS A 20 -13.34 -2.97 5.90
C HIS A 20 -11.83 -3.11 6.03
N TRP A 21 -11.08 -2.06 6.42
CA TRP A 21 -9.62 -2.16 6.61
C TRP A 21 -9.21 -3.12 7.71
N HIS A 22 -9.99 -3.15 8.80
CA HIS A 22 -9.71 -4.06 9.91
C HIS A 22 -9.97 -5.53 9.53
N GLU A 23 -10.97 -5.76 8.67
CA GLU A 23 -11.34 -7.08 8.18
C GLU A 23 -10.45 -7.56 7.03
N ALA A 24 -10.10 -6.65 6.09
CA ALA A 24 -9.32 -6.97 4.90
C ALA A 24 -7.89 -7.36 5.23
N ILE A 25 -7.26 -6.67 6.20
CA ILE A 25 -5.86 -6.80 6.60
C ILE A 25 -4.92 -6.67 5.39
N TRP A 26 -4.32 -5.51 5.20
CA TRP A 26 -3.32 -5.30 4.16
C TRP A 26 -1.99 -5.96 4.55
N LEU A 27 -1.56 -6.94 3.74
CA LEU A 27 -0.41 -7.79 4.04
C LEU A 27 0.86 -7.37 3.30
N ALA A 28 0.72 -6.96 2.04
CA ALA A 28 1.86 -6.73 1.15
C ALA A 28 1.47 -5.89 -0.06
N THR A 29 2.49 -5.53 -0.85
CA THR A 29 2.32 -4.98 -2.20
C THR A 29 2.91 -5.92 -3.23
N ALA A 30 2.20 -6.13 -4.34
CA ALA A 30 2.70 -6.85 -5.50
C ALA A 30 2.96 -5.88 -6.67
N TYR A 31 3.94 -6.17 -7.51
CA TYR A 31 4.23 -5.37 -8.70
C TYR A 31 4.07 -6.19 -9.96
N GLN A 32 3.53 -5.55 -11.00
CA GLN A 32 3.45 -6.15 -12.34
C GLN A 32 3.72 -5.08 -13.39
N TRP A 33 4.27 -5.52 -14.53
CA TRP A 33 4.49 -4.66 -15.69
C TRP A 33 4.27 -5.46 -16.97
N HIS A 34 3.97 -4.75 -18.05
CA HIS A 34 3.82 -5.38 -19.36
C HIS A 34 5.19 -5.80 -19.91
N PRO A 35 5.36 -7.02 -20.46
CA PRO A 35 6.67 -7.50 -20.96
C PRO A 35 7.33 -6.60 -22.02
N THR A 36 6.52 -5.81 -22.73
CA THR A 36 6.99 -4.88 -23.76
C THR A 36 6.99 -3.41 -23.33
N SER A 37 6.75 -3.10 -22.05
CA SER A 37 6.69 -1.72 -21.52
C SER A 37 5.80 -0.77 -22.33
N LYS A 38 4.64 -1.29 -22.78
CA LYS A 38 3.62 -0.54 -23.56
C LYS A 38 2.48 -0.02 -22.70
N MET A 39 2.33 -0.56 -21.50
CA MET A 39 1.28 -0.22 -20.55
C MET A 39 1.92 0.25 -19.25
N PRO A 40 1.28 1.18 -18.53
CA PRO A 40 1.70 1.58 -17.19
C PRO A 40 1.92 0.38 -16.27
N PRO A 41 2.87 0.46 -15.32
CA PRO A 41 3.05 -0.57 -14.32
C PRO A 41 1.89 -0.60 -13.30
N VAL A 42 1.84 -1.69 -12.54
CA VAL A 42 0.82 -1.95 -11.53
C VAL A 42 1.49 -2.10 -10.17
N LEU A 43 0.95 -1.43 -9.15
CA LEU A 43 1.25 -1.61 -7.73
C LEU A 43 -0.03 -2.13 -7.06
N GLY A 44 -0.12 -3.43 -6.85
CA GLY A 44 -1.29 -4.08 -6.25
C GLY A 44 -1.21 -4.17 -4.74
N LEU A 45 -2.34 -3.97 -4.05
CA LEU A 45 -2.44 -4.14 -2.59
C LEU A 45 -2.96 -5.55 -2.26
N VAL A 46 -2.14 -6.36 -1.58
CA VAL A 46 -2.47 -7.74 -1.21
C VAL A 46 -3.17 -7.76 0.14
N PHE A 47 -4.41 -8.25 0.17
CA PHE A 47 -5.21 -8.36 1.39
C PHE A 47 -5.34 -9.82 1.84
N ALA A 48 -5.45 -10.05 3.15
CA ALA A 48 -5.78 -11.36 3.69
C ALA A 48 -7.20 -11.78 3.30
N ASP A 49 -8.17 -10.86 3.40
CA ASP A 49 -9.49 -11.01 2.80
C ASP A 49 -9.60 -10.11 1.55
N GLY A 50 -9.34 -10.73 0.40
CA GLY A 50 -9.42 -10.06 -0.91
C GLY A 50 -10.80 -9.50 -1.24
N ARG A 51 -11.89 -10.10 -0.74
CA ARG A 51 -13.26 -9.58 -0.99
C ARG A 51 -13.46 -8.26 -0.24
N LYS A 52 -12.98 -8.17 1.00
CA LYS A 52 -12.95 -6.93 1.77
C LYS A 52 -12.03 -5.89 1.16
N GLY A 53 -10.89 -6.32 0.61
CA GLY A 53 -10.03 -5.49 -0.24
C GLY A 53 -10.79 -4.86 -1.41
N ILE A 54 -11.58 -5.64 -2.15
CA ILE A 54 -12.42 -5.11 -3.25
C ILE A 54 -13.45 -4.09 -2.74
N GLU A 55 -14.07 -4.32 -1.58
CA GLU A 55 -15.03 -3.37 -0.99
C GLU A 55 -14.38 -2.01 -0.65
N ILE A 56 -13.13 -2.01 -0.19
CA ILE A 56 -12.33 -0.79 0.00
C ILE A 56 -12.17 -0.05 -1.34
N PHE A 57 -11.71 -0.75 -2.38
CA PHE A 57 -11.48 -0.14 -3.68
C PHE A 57 -12.76 0.34 -4.35
N ARG A 58 -13.89 -0.36 -4.19
CA ARG A 58 -15.21 0.12 -4.65
C ARG A 58 -15.58 1.44 -3.99
N THR A 59 -15.39 1.54 -2.68
CA THR A 59 -15.64 2.79 -1.94
C THR A 59 -14.80 3.95 -2.51
N TRP A 60 -13.57 3.66 -2.93
CA TRP A 60 -12.69 4.66 -3.54
C TRP A 60 -13.15 5.03 -4.95
N THR A 61 -13.39 4.04 -5.81
CA THR A 61 -13.82 4.27 -7.20
C THR A 61 -15.20 4.92 -7.31
N ASP A 62 -16.12 4.59 -6.40
CA ASP A 62 -17.44 5.25 -6.33
C ASP A 62 -17.31 6.75 -6.05
N ALA A 63 -16.19 7.14 -5.46
CA ALA A 63 -16.04 8.45 -4.91
C ALA A 63 -15.11 9.32 -5.79
N VAL A 64 -13.98 8.82 -6.30
CA VAL A 64 -13.07 9.57 -7.21
C VAL A 64 -13.13 9.09 -8.66
N GLY A 65 -13.86 8.02 -8.95
CA GLY A 65 -13.81 7.33 -10.25
C GLY A 65 -12.60 6.40 -10.36
N ASN A 66 -12.32 5.95 -11.59
CA ASN A 66 -11.20 5.05 -11.87
C ASN A 66 -9.87 5.77 -12.11
N VAL A 67 -9.87 7.11 -12.04
CA VAL A 67 -8.68 7.96 -12.16
C VAL A 67 -8.71 8.94 -11.00
N ASP A 68 -7.67 8.93 -10.18
CA ASP A 68 -7.54 9.88 -9.07
C ASP A 68 -6.94 11.19 -9.60
N GLU A 69 -7.78 12.00 -10.27
CA GLU A 69 -7.35 13.23 -10.95
C GLU A 69 -6.80 14.30 -9.99
N ASN A 70 -7.32 14.34 -8.77
CA ASN A 70 -6.96 15.34 -7.76
C ASN A 70 -5.86 14.87 -6.81
N ASP A 71 -5.36 13.64 -7.00
CA ASP A 71 -4.45 13.00 -6.04
C ASP A 71 -5.05 12.94 -4.62
N ASP A 72 -6.33 12.61 -4.46
CA ASP A 72 -6.99 12.51 -3.14
C ASP A 72 -6.33 11.43 -2.26
N LEU A 73 -5.87 10.34 -2.88
CA LEU A 73 -5.19 9.23 -2.23
C LEU A 73 -3.68 9.31 -2.49
N ARG A 74 -2.94 9.75 -1.47
CA ARG A 74 -1.49 9.76 -1.49
C ARG A 74 -0.92 8.36 -1.31
N VAL A 75 -0.04 7.96 -2.23
CA VAL A 75 0.77 6.74 -2.15
C VAL A 75 2.23 7.14 -2.00
N ALA A 76 2.89 6.66 -0.95
CA ALA A 76 4.30 6.90 -0.70
C ALA A 76 5.09 5.60 -0.55
N ILE A 77 6.29 5.56 -1.11
CA ILE A 77 7.28 4.51 -0.92
C ILE A 77 8.50 5.14 -0.25
N ILE A 78 8.81 4.67 0.95
CA ILE A 78 9.90 5.15 1.78
C ILE A 78 10.96 4.05 1.86
N GLU A 79 12.07 4.26 1.17
CA GLU A 79 13.21 3.35 1.12
C GLU A 79 14.20 3.64 2.25
N GLY A 80 14.89 2.62 2.72
CA GLY A 80 15.98 2.76 3.68
C GLY A 80 15.81 1.91 4.92
N ASP A 81 16.93 1.73 5.62
CA ASP A 81 16.99 0.96 6.85
C ASP A 81 16.41 1.77 8.01
N MET A 82 15.58 1.11 8.81
CA MET A 82 14.98 1.68 10.01
C MET A 82 15.55 0.94 11.22
N PRO A 83 16.15 1.65 12.20
CA PRO A 83 16.74 1.00 13.37
C PRO A 83 15.76 0.05 14.06
N GLY A 84 16.21 -1.18 14.33
CA GLY A 84 15.39 -2.20 14.98
C GLY A 84 14.42 -2.94 14.05
N GLN A 85 14.36 -2.60 12.76
CA GLN A 85 13.48 -3.28 11.79
C GLN A 85 14.29 -4.00 10.71
N THR A 86 13.70 -5.06 10.14
CA THR A 86 14.27 -5.78 9.01
C THR A 86 14.44 -4.84 7.80
N ALA A 87 15.54 -5.02 7.06
CA ALA A 87 15.84 -4.26 5.85
C ALA A 87 14.69 -4.37 4.83
N GLY A 88 14.39 -3.26 4.16
CA GLY A 88 13.22 -3.19 3.29
C GLY A 88 12.80 -1.75 2.99
N TYR A 89 11.58 -1.61 2.48
CA TYR A 89 10.95 -0.32 2.24
C TYR A 89 9.54 -0.32 2.79
N THR A 90 9.00 0.86 3.04
CA THR A 90 7.68 1.05 3.61
C THR A 90 6.75 1.64 2.55
N VAL A 91 5.57 1.06 2.37
CA VAL A 91 4.51 1.64 1.54
C VAL A 91 3.47 2.25 2.46
N ARG A 92 3.09 3.50 2.19
CA ARG A 92 2.08 4.23 2.95
C ARG A 92 0.98 4.73 2.04
N LEU A 93 -0.24 4.61 2.55
CA LEU A 93 -1.44 5.22 2.01
C LEU A 93 -1.94 6.26 3.01
N SER A 94 -2.28 7.44 2.52
CA SER A 94 -2.93 8.48 3.31
C SER A 94 -3.78 9.37 2.41
N PRO A 95 -4.68 10.19 2.96
CA PRO A 95 -5.18 11.34 2.23
C PRO A 95 -4.02 12.21 1.75
N SER A 96 -4.17 12.86 0.60
CA SER A 96 -3.22 13.89 0.18
C SER A 96 -3.36 15.15 1.01
N LEU A 97 -2.23 15.84 1.18
CA LEU A 97 -2.10 17.02 2.01
C LEU A 97 -2.00 18.30 1.18
N ASN A 98 -1.98 18.18 -0.15
CA ASN A 98 -1.67 19.28 -1.07
C ASN A 98 -2.70 20.41 -1.07
N GLU A 99 -3.93 20.15 -0.63
CA GLU A 99 -4.98 21.18 -0.61
C GLU A 99 -5.04 22.01 0.69
N TYR A 100 -4.36 21.63 1.79
CA TYR A 100 -4.68 22.19 3.12
C TYR A 100 -3.47 22.42 4.04
N LEU A 101 -2.39 22.96 3.47
CA LEU A 101 -1.31 23.61 4.24
C LEU A 101 -1.78 24.96 4.84
N ASP A 102 -2.89 24.97 5.58
CA ASP A 102 -3.11 26.04 6.55
C ASP A 102 -2.24 25.72 7.77
N GLU A 103 -1.41 26.70 8.16
CA GLU A 103 -0.34 26.55 9.17
C GLU A 103 -0.88 26.45 10.61
N ASP A 104 -2.17 26.73 10.84
CA ASP A 104 -2.74 26.95 12.18
C ASP A 104 -3.43 25.73 12.83
N ASP A 105 -3.53 24.57 12.15
CA ASP A 105 -4.14 23.38 12.75
C ASP A 105 -3.10 22.49 13.44
N THR A 106 -2.94 22.68 14.76
CA THR A 106 -2.02 21.93 15.60
C THR A 106 -2.54 20.57 16.09
N ASP A 107 -3.80 20.19 15.82
CA ASP A 107 -4.38 18.89 16.25
C ASP A 107 -4.45 17.88 15.10
N ARG A 108 -3.46 17.93 14.21
CA ARG A 108 -3.34 17.07 13.01
C ARG A 108 -3.19 15.60 13.37
N ARG A 109 -4.31 14.87 13.38
CA ARG A 109 -4.33 13.41 13.38
C ARG A 109 -4.17 12.90 11.95
N PHE A 110 -2.95 12.56 11.57
CA PHE A 110 -2.68 11.91 10.30
C PHE A 110 -3.09 10.44 10.36
N VAL A 111 -4.24 10.13 9.76
CA VAL A 111 -4.67 8.75 9.57
C VAL A 111 -4.07 8.24 8.27
N GLY A 112 -3.29 7.17 8.37
CA GLY A 112 -2.73 6.47 7.22
C GLY A 112 -2.65 4.98 7.47
N ARG A 113 -2.50 4.23 6.39
CA ARG A 113 -2.19 2.80 6.41
C ARG A 113 -0.76 2.60 5.97
N VAL A 114 -0.06 1.66 6.58
CA VAL A 114 1.35 1.40 6.32
C VAL A 114 1.58 -0.10 6.24
N VAL A 115 2.48 -0.52 5.36
CA VAL A 115 3.02 -1.88 5.34
C VAL A 115 4.51 -1.82 5.04
N ARG A 116 5.31 -2.64 5.72
CA ARG A 116 6.74 -2.78 5.44
C ARG A 116 6.99 -4.02 4.58
N MET A 117 7.75 -3.84 3.51
CA MET A 117 8.06 -4.86 2.52
C MET A 117 9.52 -5.28 2.63
N HIS A 118 9.77 -6.59 2.57
CA HIS A 118 11.09 -7.19 2.69
C HIS A 118 11.42 -8.01 1.43
N PRO A 119 11.77 -7.35 0.31
CA PRO A 119 11.87 -8.00 -1.01
C PRO A 119 12.92 -9.10 -1.12
N GLN A 120 13.90 -9.14 -0.20
CA GLN A 120 14.99 -10.15 -0.18
C GLN A 120 14.86 -11.14 0.99
N PHE A 121 13.73 -11.14 1.72
CA PHE A 121 13.56 -12.01 2.88
C PHE A 121 13.64 -13.49 2.46
N GLY A 122 14.69 -14.18 2.91
CA GLY A 122 14.92 -15.60 2.62
C GLY A 122 15.54 -15.91 1.24
N ASN A 123 15.65 -14.93 0.34
CA ASN A 123 16.30 -15.12 -0.96
C ASN A 123 16.98 -13.83 -1.46
N PRO A 124 18.30 -13.67 -1.25
CA PRO A 124 19.08 -12.53 -1.73
C PRO A 124 19.19 -12.42 -3.26
N GLU A 125 18.94 -13.50 -3.99
CA GLU A 125 18.95 -13.52 -5.46
C GLU A 125 17.60 -13.10 -6.06
N ALA A 126 16.58 -12.88 -5.23
CA ALA A 126 15.28 -12.43 -5.67
C ALA A 126 15.40 -11.08 -6.42
N PRO A 127 14.74 -10.94 -7.58
CA PRO A 127 14.81 -9.72 -8.36
C PRO A 127 14.19 -8.54 -7.60
N ASP A 128 14.83 -7.38 -7.71
CA ASP A 128 14.30 -6.14 -7.14
C ASP A 128 13.10 -5.62 -7.95
N MET A 129 11.91 -6.07 -7.57
CA MET A 129 10.66 -5.71 -8.22
C MET A 129 10.34 -4.21 -8.07
N LEU A 130 10.72 -3.59 -6.95
CA LEU A 130 10.49 -2.16 -6.72
C LEU A 130 11.35 -1.32 -7.66
N ALA A 131 12.62 -1.66 -7.84
CA ALA A 131 13.49 -0.98 -8.79
C ALA A 131 12.92 -1.04 -10.21
N ARG A 132 12.39 -2.19 -10.63
CA ARG A 132 11.76 -2.34 -11.95
C ARG A 132 10.47 -1.53 -12.06
N PHE A 133 9.62 -1.57 -11.04
CA PHE A 133 8.40 -0.76 -10.99
C PHE A 133 8.71 0.73 -11.12
N LYS A 134 9.69 1.26 -10.38
CA LYS A 134 10.10 2.67 -10.45
C LYS A 134 10.54 3.07 -11.87
N GLN A 135 11.26 2.21 -12.58
CA GLN A 135 11.67 2.47 -13.97
C GLN A 135 10.47 2.57 -14.91
N GLU A 136 9.51 1.63 -14.81
CA GLU A 136 8.30 1.65 -15.63
C GLU A 136 7.41 2.86 -15.27
N TYR A 137 7.32 3.21 -14.00
CA TYR A 137 6.57 4.39 -13.56
C TYR A 137 7.19 5.68 -14.12
N GLN A 138 8.51 5.84 -14.05
CA GLN A 138 9.21 6.98 -14.66
C GLN A 138 8.98 7.08 -16.18
N ARG A 139 8.85 5.93 -16.86
CA ARG A 139 8.60 5.87 -18.30
C ARG A 139 7.17 6.29 -18.67
N HIS A 140 6.19 5.91 -17.85
CA HIS A 140 4.78 6.08 -18.16
C HIS A 140 4.15 7.33 -17.50
N GLY A 141 4.69 7.81 -16.38
CA GLY A 141 4.15 8.93 -15.60
C GLY A 141 2.84 8.61 -14.87
N GLU A 142 2.42 7.36 -14.87
CA GLU A 142 1.23 6.87 -14.18
C GLU A 142 1.40 5.38 -13.84
N PHE A 143 0.60 4.89 -12.90
CA PHE A 143 0.51 3.49 -12.52
C PHE A 143 -0.92 3.13 -12.13
N MET A 144 -1.24 1.85 -12.16
CA MET A 144 -2.52 1.34 -11.64
C MET A 144 -2.35 0.81 -10.22
N LEU A 145 -3.28 1.18 -9.35
CA LEU A 145 -3.41 0.69 -7.99
C LEU A 145 -4.68 -0.18 -7.89
N PRO A 146 -4.59 -1.52 -7.98
CA PRO A 146 -5.72 -2.41 -7.77
C PRO A 146 -5.66 -3.18 -6.44
N PRO A 147 -6.79 -3.72 -5.96
CA PRO A 147 -6.76 -4.79 -4.98
C PRO A 147 -6.20 -6.07 -5.62
N VAL A 148 -5.44 -6.82 -4.84
CA VAL A 148 -4.98 -8.17 -5.20
C VAL A 148 -5.75 -9.17 -4.37
N VAL A 149 -6.36 -10.12 -5.06
CA VAL A 149 -7.17 -11.18 -4.46
C VAL A 149 -6.56 -12.53 -4.75
N GLN A 150 -6.67 -13.45 -3.80
CA GLN A 150 -6.37 -14.85 -4.05
C GLN A 150 -7.57 -15.51 -4.71
N ARG A 151 -7.32 -16.25 -5.79
CA ARG A 151 -8.31 -17.07 -6.48
C ARG A 151 -8.39 -18.48 -5.86
N ASP A 152 -9.40 -19.23 -6.27
CA ASP A 152 -9.64 -20.59 -5.76
C ASP A 152 -8.48 -21.56 -6.07
N ASP A 153 -7.65 -21.25 -7.07
CA ASP A 153 -6.43 -21.98 -7.44
C ASP A 153 -5.19 -21.58 -6.60
N GLY A 154 -5.35 -20.66 -5.65
CA GLY A 154 -4.27 -20.14 -4.81
C GLY A 154 -3.49 -19.00 -5.44
N GLU A 155 -3.68 -18.72 -6.73
CA GLU A 155 -2.95 -17.68 -7.45
C GLU A 155 -3.43 -16.28 -7.05
N LEU A 156 -2.48 -15.35 -6.98
CA LEU A 156 -2.77 -13.94 -6.77
C LEU A 156 -3.22 -13.30 -8.09
N TYR A 157 -4.36 -12.64 -8.04
CA TYR A 157 -4.95 -11.94 -9.17
C TYR A 157 -5.08 -10.45 -8.87
N MET A 158 -4.49 -9.61 -9.72
CA MET A 158 -4.67 -8.17 -9.68
C MET A 158 -5.99 -7.80 -10.33
N ASP A 159 -6.95 -7.33 -9.52
CA ASP A 159 -8.26 -6.96 -10.03
C ASP A 159 -8.26 -5.54 -10.60
N VAL A 160 -7.81 -5.45 -11.84
CA VAL A 160 -7.71 -4.19 -12.59
C VAL A 160 -9.06 -3.50 -12.81
N HIS A 161 -10.19 -4.21 -12.69
CA HIS A 161 -11.52 -3.61 -12.87
C HIS A 161 -11.88 -2.67 -11.72
N HIS A 162 -11.40 -2.96 -10.51
CA HIS A 162 -11.57 -2.11 -9.33
C HIS A 162 -10.32 -1.24 -9.07
N GLY A 163 -9.40 -1.20 -10.02
CA GLY A 163 -8.17 -0.41 -9.90
C GLY A 163 -8.39 1.08 -10.12
N ILE A 164 -7.53 1.87 -9.50
CA ILE A 164 -7.47 3.33 -9.65
C ILE A 164 -6.18 3.69 -10.37
N ILE A 165 -6.28 4.53 -11.39
CA ILE A 165 -5.11 5.09 -12.07
C ILE A 165 -4.59 6.26 -11.24
N LYS A 166 -3.30 6.20 -10.92
CA LYS A 166 -2.54 7.18 -10.14
C LYS A 166 -1.45 7.80 -11.00
N ARG A 167 -1.29 9.11 -10.93
CA ARG A 167 -0.18 9.85 -11.58
C ARG A 167 0.89 10.29 -10.59
N GLU A 168 0.50 10.55 -9.36
CA GLU A 168 1.41 10.94 -8.29
C GLU A 168 1.84 9.73 -7.48
N LEU A 169 3.15 9.60 -7.28
CA LEU A 169 3.80 8.63 -6.41
C LEU A 169 4.92 9.36 -5.67
N VAL A 170 4.85 9.36 -4.34
CA VAL A 170 5.90 9.95 -3.52
C VAL A 170 7.00 8.93 -3.27
N LEU A 171 8.20 9.19 -3.78
CA LEU A 171 9.39 8.37 -3.56
C LEU A 171 10.34 9.10 -2.63
N ARG A 172 10.70 8.46 -1.51
CA ARG A 172 11.52 9.08 -0.46
C ARG A 172 12.52 8.11 0.13
N HIS A 173 13.56 8.65 0.74
CA HIS A 173 14.45 7.88 1.60
C HIS A 173 14.22 8.25 3.08
N VAL A 174 14.42 7.30 3.99
CA VAL A 174 14.29 7.50 5.45
C VAL A 174 15.16 8.67 5.93
N SER A 175 16.34 8.85 5.35
CA SER A 175 17.25 9.97 5.68
C SER A 175 16.70 11.35 5.35
N ASP A 176 15.71 11.41 4.46
CA ASP A 176 15.14 12.67 3.97
C ASP A 176 13.90 13.08 4.79
N ILE A 177 13.53 12.31 5.81
CA ILE A 177 12.35 12.54 6.66
C ILE A 177 12.76 13.23 7.94
N SER A 178 12.20 14.42 8.17
CA SER A 178 12.34 15.13 9.44
C SER A 178 11.29 14.66 10.46
N ASP A 179 11.61 14.84 11.74
CA ASP A 179 10.78 14.35 12.86
C ASP A 179 9.38 14.98 12.93
N ASP A 180 9.21 16.15 12.33
CA ASP A 180 7.97 16.94 12.29
C ASP A 180 7.08 16.63 11.07
N GLU A 181 7.57 15.81 10.14
CA GLU A 181 6.80 15.47 8.95
C GLU A 181 5.77 14.36 9.18
N PRO A 182 4.63 14.39 8.46
CA PRO A 182 3.61 13.35 8.55
C PRO A 182 4.14 11.93 8.28
N ASP A 183 5.15 11.82 7.41
CA ASP A 183 5.79 10.56 7.07
C ASP A 183 6.59 9.95 8.24
N MET A 184 6.94 10.73 9.26
CA MET A 184 7.63 10.24 10.46
C MET A 184 6.85 9.14 11.19
N LEU A 185 5.51 9.16 11.11
CA LEU A 185 4.66 8.10 11.67
C LEU A 185 4.89 6.73 11.02
N SER A 186 5.38 6.68 9.78
CA SER A 186 5.75 5.42 9.10
C SER A 186 7.04 4.80 9.63
N LEU A 187 7.85 5.58 10.33
CA LEU A 187 9.15 5.15 10.86
C LEU A 187 9.05 4.69 12.32
N ARG A 188 7.93 4.99 13.01
CA ARG A 188 7.64 4.44 14.34
C ARG A 188 7.23 2.98 14.19
N GLU A 189 7.57 2.15 15.18
CA GLU A 189 7.17 0.74 15.21
C GLU A 189 5.66 0.63 14.98
N CYS A 190 5.26 0.27 13.77
CA CYS A 190 3.96 -0.34 13.55
C CYS A 190 4.12 -1.72 14.18
N ASP A 191 3.32 -2.01 15.21
CA ASP A 191 3.33 -3.25 16.02
C ASP A 191 2.82 -4.45 15.18
N ASP A 192 3.25 -4.51 13.92
CA ASP A 192 2.84 -5.41 12.85
C ASP A 192 3.50 -6.77 13.00
N GLU A 193 4.59 -6.93 13.74
CA GLU A 193 5.22 -8.24 13.96
C GLU A 193 4.23 -9.27 14.51
N LYS A 194 3.26 -8.88 15.34
CA LYS A 194 2.25 -9.80 15.88
C LYS A 194 1.16 -10.13 14.86
N ILE A 195 0.79 -9.19 13.99
CA ILE A 195 -0.21 -9.38 12.93
C ILE A 195 0.40 -10.19 11.77
N ILE A 196 1.59 -9.80 11.33
CA ILE A 196 2.39 -10.49 10.31
C ILE A 196 2.77 -11.89 10.79
N ARG A 197 3.19 -12.15 12.03
CA ARG A 197 3.45 -13.53 12.49
C ARG A 197 2.18 -14.40 12.50
N ARG A 198 1.01 -13.81 12.68
CA ARG A 198 -0.28 -14.53 12.65
C ARG A 198 -0.73 -14.83 11.21
N ALA A 199 -0.47 -13.92 10.29
CA ALA A 199 -0.72 -14.08 8.86
C ALA A 199 0.32 -14.99 8.18
N ALA A 200 1.61 -14.82 8.49
CA ALA A 200 2.71 -15.67 8.07
C ALA A 200 2.56 -17.10 8.58
N ALA A 201 2.04 -17.32 9.79
CA ALA A 201 1.68 -18.67 10.24
C ALA A 201 0.53 -19.32 9.43
N SER A 202 -0.28 -18.54 8.71
CA SER A 202 -1.26 -19.04 7.74
C SER A 202 -0.68 -19.20 6.33
N ILE A 203 0.51 -18.64 6.06
CA ILE A 203 1.27 -18.76 4.79
C ILE A 203 2.35 -19.85 4.91
N ASP A 204 2.98 -20.08 6.05
CA ASP A 204 3.98 -21.14 6.28
C ASP A 204 3.37 -22.55 6.22
N THR A 205 2.05 -22.67 6.42
CA THR A 205 1.31 -23.89 6.08
C THR A 205 1.27 -24.16 4.56
N TRP A 206 1.71 -23.22 3.71
CA TRP A 206 1.71 -23.36 2.25
C TRP A 206 3.03 -23.90 1.70
N THR A 207 4.19 -23.64 2.34
CA THR A 207 5.49 -24.18 1.89
C THR A 207 5.81 -25.58 2.45
N ALA A 208 5.06 -26.04 3.45
CA ALA A 208 5.25 -27.35 4.06
C ALA A 208 4.54 -28.50 3.30
N ASP A 209 3.45 -28.18 2.59
CA ASP A 209 2.66 -29.18 1.85
C ASP A 209 3.28 -29.54 0.49
N GLU A 210 4.10 -28.67 -0.13
CA GLU A 210 4.85 -29.02 -1.35
C GLU A 210 6.02 -29.99 -1.10
N ASN A 211 6.61 -30.01 0.11
CA ASN A 211 7.70 -30.94 0.44
C ASN A 211 7.23 -32.27 1.05
N SER A 212 5.93 -32.43 1.30
CA SER A 212 5.36 -33.66 1.87
C SER A 212 4.69 -34.56 0.80
N ALA A 213 4.66 -34.13 -0.46
CA ALA A 213 4.11 -34.87 -1.60
C ALA A 213 5.16 -35.58 -2.48
N GLU A 214 6.46 -35.42 -2.20
CA GLU A 214 7.56 -36.12 -2.91
C GLU A 214 8.40 -37.08 -2.03
N ALA A 215 7.82 -37.61 -0.95
CA ALA A 215 8.47 -38.66 -0.13
C ALA A 215 7.68 -39.98 -0.10
#